data_AF-A0A532AJ15-F1
#
_entry.id   AF-A0A532AJ15-F1
#
_cell.length_a   1.000
_cell.length_b   1.000
_cell.length_c   1.000
_cell.angle_alpha   90.00
_cell.angle_beta   90.00
_cell.angle_gamma   90.00
#
_symmetry.space_group_name_H-M   'P 1'
#
loop_
_entity.id
_entity.type
_entity.pdbx_description
1 polymer ?
#
loop_
_entity_poly.entity_id
_entity_poly.type
_entity_poly.pdbx_seq_one_letter_code
_entity_poly.pdbx_strand_id
1 'polypeptide(L)'
;DPGNDVHTTATVAKVIGADDPWSLQVAKELYDQIIVQTVPVASTATAEAVKLTENIFRSVNIALVNELKVIFDRMGIDVWEVIEAAKTKPFGYMAFYPGPGLGGHCIPIDP
;
A
#
# COMPACT_ATOMS: atom_id res chain seq x y z
N ASP A 1 -6.69 -2.46 -4.99
CA ASP A 1 -6.48 -3.52 -5.98
C ASP A 1 -7.74 -3.60 -6.85
N PRO A 2 -7.72 -3.05 -8.08
CA PRO A 2 -8.90 -3.02 -8.94
C PRO A 2 -9.39 -4.43 -9.28
N GLY A 3 -10.70 -4.69 -9.14
CA GLY A 3 -11.28 -6.01 -9.42
C GLY A 3 -11.05 -7.05 -8.31
N ASN A 4 -10.69 -6.61 -7.10
CA ASN A 4 -10.54 -7.51 -5.96
C ASN A 4 -11.91 -7.82 -5.32
N ASP A 5 -12.39 -9.05 -5.52
CA ASP A 5 -13.69 -9.51 -5.00
C ASP A 5 -13.70 -9.73 -3.48
N VAL A 6 -12.53 -9.82 -2.85
CA VAL A 6 -12.38 -10.08 -1.41
C VAL A 6 -12.31 -8.77 -0.62
N HIS A 7 -11.57 -7.79 -1.13
CA HIS A 7 -11.34 -6.49 -0.52
C HIS A 7 -12.09 -5.40 -1.29
N THR A 8 -13.40 -5.36 -1.08
CA THR A 8 -14.28 -4.33 -1.64
C THR A 8 -14.07 -2.97 -0.96
N THR A 9 -14.51 -1.88 -1.60
CA THR A 9 -14.46 -0.53 -1.01
C THR A 9 -15.14 -0.46 0.35
N ALA A 10 -16.22 -1.22 0.56
CA ALA A 10 -16.92 -1.24 1.83
C ALA A 10 -16.11 -1.91 2.95
N THR A 11 -15.28 -2.91 2.63
CA THR A 11 -14.59 -3.72 3.64
C THR A 11 -13.19 -3.22 4.00
N VAL A 12 -12.59 -2.37 3.18
CA VAL A 12 -11.27 -1.77 3.44
C VAL A 12 -11.42 -0.56 4.35
N ALA A 13 -10.65 -0.54 5.45
CA ALA A 13 -10.62 0.60 6.36
C ALA A 13 -10.27 1.90 5.63
N LYS A 14 -10.98 3.00 5.95
CA LYS A 14 -10.79 4.31 5.32
C LYS A 14 -10.18 5.30 6.29
N VAL A 15 -8.99 5.81 5.99
CA VAL A 15 -8.41 6.95 6.69
C VAL A 15 -9.15 8.22 6.32
N ILE A 16 -9.57 9.00 7.33
CA ILE A 16 -10.27 10.27 7.16
C ILE A 16 -9.57 11.37 7.97
N GLY A 17 -9.39 12.55 7.37
CA GLY A 17 -8.81 13.72 8.01
C GLY A 17 -9.54 14.98 7.59
N ALA A 18 -9.58 15.98 8.47
CA ALA A 18 -10.19 17.28 8.21
C ALA A 18 -9.38 18.38 8.92
N ASP A 19 -9.60 19.64 8.53
CA ASP A 19 -8.88 20.78 9.11
C ASP A 19 -9.46 21.22 10.47
N ASP A 20 -10.66 20.75 10.80
CA ASP A 20 -11.34 21.04 12.06
C ASP A 20 -12.19 19.85 12.57
N PRO A 21 -12.53 19.81 13.88
CA PRO A 21 -13.27 18.69 14.47
C PRO A 21 -14.69 18.49 13.92
N TRP A 22 -15.37 19.57 13.52
CA TRP A 22 -16.72 19.49 12.99
C TRP A 22 -16.72 18.82 11.62
N SER A 23 -15.84 19.27 10.73
CA SER A 23 -15.66 18.66 9.42
C SER A 23 -15.24 17.18 9.52
N LEU A 24 -14.38 16.84 10.50
CA LEU A 24 -13.99 15.44 10.75
C LEU A 24 -15.19 14.59 11.16
N GLN A 25 -16.05 15.11 12.05
CA GLN A 25 -17.24 14.42 12.50
C GLN A 25 -18.21 14.17 11.34
N VAL A 26 -18.49 15.19 10.52
CA VAL A 26 -19.39 15.05 9.36
C VAL A 26 -18.83 14.05 8.34
N ALA A 27 -17.54 14.12 8.04
CA ALA A 27 -16.90 13.16 7.14
C ALA A 27 -16.99 11.72 7.69
N LYS A 28 -16.76 11.55 8.99
CA LYS A 28 -16.89 10.26 9.66
C LYS A 28 -18.30 9.70 9.57
N GLU A 29 -19.32 10.50 9.92
CA GLU A 29 -20.72 10.09 9.89
C GLU A 29 -21.16 9.67 8.48
N LEU A 30 -20.70 10.40 7.46
CA LEU A 30 -20.95 10.06 6.06
C LEU A 30 -20.31 8.72 5.68
N TYR A 31 -19.01 8.55 5.94
CA TYR A 31 -18.29 7.34 5.52
C TYR A 31 -18.68 6.11 6.33
N ASP A 32 -19.07 6.25 7.60
CA ASP A 32 -19.54 5.15 8.43
C ASP A 32 -20.85 4.53 7.90
N GLN A 33 -21.61 5.21 7.03
CA GLN A 33 -22.77 4.62 6.38
C GLN A 33 -22.42 3.58 5.31
N ILE A 34 -21.21 3.66 4.74
CA ILE A 34 -20.82 2.90 3.54
C ILE A 34 -19.52 2.10 3.70
N ILE A 35 -18.71 2.40 4.72
CA ILE A 35 -17.45 1.73 5.03
C ILE A 35 -17.56 1.03 6.39
N VAL A 36 -17.04 -0.20 6.46
CA VAL A 36 -17.02 -1.03 7.68
C VAL A 36 -16.21 -0.38 8.80
N GLN A 37 -15.14 0.34 8.47
CA GLN A 37 -14.27 0.99 9.44
C GLN A 37 -13.68 2.30 8.91
N THR A 38 -13.94 3.39 9.61
CA THR A 38 -13.20 4.65 9.43
C THR A 38 -12.08 4.78 10.46
N VAL A 39 -10.96 5.39 10.05
CA VAL A 39 -9.78 5.64 10.87
C VAL A 39 -9.50 7.14 10.85
N PRO A 40 -10.00 7.91 11.84
CA PRO A 40 -9.80 9.35 11.88
C PRO A 40 -8.36 9.71 12.25
N VAL A 41 -7.82 10.73 11.58
CA VAL A 41 -6.52 11.35 11.88
C VAL A 41 -6.67 12.84 12.16
N ALA A 42 -5.64 13.44 12.75
CA ALA A 42 -5.71 14.79 13.29
C ALA A 42 -5.79 15.92 12.25
N SER A 43 -5.42 15.67 10.98
CA SER A 43 -5.45 16.68 9.93
C SER A 43 -5.60 16.10 8.52
N THR A 44 -6.05 16.92 7.57
CA THR A 44 -6.04 16.62 6.13
C THR A 44 -4.65 16.23 5.65
N ALA A 45 -3.63 17.00 6.02
CA ALA A 45 -2.23 16.73 5.68
C ALA A 45 -1.77 15.33 6.15
N THR A 46 -2.23 14.88 7.32
CA THR A 46 -1.92 13.52 7.80
C THR A 46 -2.59 12.46 6.92
N ALA A 47 -3.86 12.65 6.55
CA ALA A 47 -4.59 11.72 5.69
C ALA A 47 -3.96 11.61 4.29
N GLU A 48 -3.54 12.74 3.72
CA GLU A 48 -2.82 12.78 2.44
C GLU A 48 -1.46 12.06 2.53
N ALA A 49 -0.68 12.36 3.57
CA ALA A 49 0.61 11.74 3.80
C ALA A 49 0.52 10.22 3.98
N VAL A 50 -0.54 9.71 4.61
CA VAL A 50 -0.79 8.27 4.71
C VAL A 50 -0.95 7.66 3.32
N LYS A 51 -1.75 8.29 2.45
CA LYS A 51 -2.00 7.78 1.09
C LYS A 51 -0.73 7.75 0.24
N LEU A 52 0.09 8.79 0.33
CA LEU A 52 1.40 8.83 -0.32
C LEU A 52 2.32 7.75 0.24
N THR A 53 2.39 7.60 1.56
CA THR A 53 3.24 6.60 2.22
C THR A 53 2.91 5.17 1.76
N GLU A 54 1.62 4.82 1.62
CA GLU A 54 1.20 3.51 1.09
C GLU A 54 1.72 3.25 -0.34
N ASN A 55 1.65 4.27 -1.20
CA ASN A 55 2.12 4.18 -2.58
C ASN A 55 3.65 4.11 -2.65
N ILE A 56 4.34 4.96 -1.90
CA ILE A 56 5.82 4.98 -1.77
C ILE A 56 6.33 3.64 -1.28
N PHE A 57 5.76 3.12 -0.18
CA PHE A 57 6.19 1.86 0.41
C PHE A 57 6.13 0.73 -0.61
N ARG A 58 5.04 0.66 -1.38
CA ARG A 58 4.90 -0.32 -2.45
C ARG A 58 5.89 -0.08 -3.60
N SER A 59 6.07 1.18 -4.02
CA SER A 59 6.97 1.55 -5.10
C SER A 59 8.42 1.15 -4.80
N VAL A 60 8.93 1.56 -3.65
CA VAL A 60 10.30 1.29 -3.19
C VAL A 60 10.55 -0.21 -3.07
N ASN A 61 9.62 -0.97 -2.49
CA ASN A 61 9.84 -2.40 -2.32
C ASN A 61 9.75 -3.18 -3.65
N ILE A 62 8.89 -2.77 -4.60
CA ILE A 62 8.89 -3.36 -5.96
C ILE A 62 10.22 -3.05 -6.68
N ALA A 63 10.71 -1.82 -6.58
CA ALA A 63 12.01 -1.45 -7.14
C ALA A 63 13.15 -2.29 -6.53
N LEU A 64 13.15 -2.47 -5.20
CA LEU A 64 14.12 -3.29 -4.51
C LEU A 64 14.15 -4.74 -5.04
N VAL A 65 13.00 -5.41 -5.16
CA VAL A 65 12.98 -6.80 -5.64
C VAL A 65 13.33 -6.92 -7.13
N ASN A 66 13.04 -5.89 -7.94
CA ASN A 66 13.50 -5.83 -9.32
C ASN A 66 15.02 -5.70 -9.42
N GLU A 67 15.65 -4.87 -8.57
CA GLU A 67 17.11 -4.77 -8.50
C GLU A 67 17.75 -6.08 -8.01
N LEU A 68 17.19 -6.69 -6.96
CA LEU A 68 17.66 -7.98 -6.45
C LEU A 68 17.59 -9.09 -7.50
N LYS A 69 16.56 -9.10 -8.36
CA LYS A 69 16.47 -10.03 -9.49
C LYS A 69 17.71 -9.93 -10.39
N VAL A 70 18.12 -8.71 -10.77
CA VAL A 70 19.29 -8.50 -11.65
C VAL A 70 20.60 -8.95 -10.97
N ILE A 71 20.72 -8.69 -9.67
CA ILE A 71 21.91 -9.08 -8.89
C ILE A 71 21.98 -10.60 -8.74
N PHE A 72 20.89 -11.24 -8.32
CA PHE A 72 20.84 -12.68 -8.07
C PHE A 72 20.95 -13.51 -9.35
N ASP A 73 20.40 -13.03 -10.47
CA ASP A 73 20.57 -13.66 -11.79
C ASP A 73 22.07 -13.80 -12.15
N ARG A 74 22.86 -12.74 -11.92
CA ARG A 74 24.32 -12.77 -12.13
C ARG A 74 25.07 -13.69 -11.17
N MET A 75 24.47 -14.02 -10.02
CA MET A 75 25.02 -14.93 -9.02
C MET A 75 24.54 -16.38 -9.20
N GLY A 76 23.64 -16.64 -10.16
CA GLY A 76 23.00 -17.95 -10.33
C GLY A 76 22.02 -18.31 -9.20
N ILE A 77 21.45 -17.30 -8.52
CA ILE A 77 20.49 -17.48 -7.42
C ILE A 77 19.08 -17.16 -7.94
N ASP A 78 18.11 -18.04 -7.67
CA ASP A 78 16.71 -17.79 -8.02
C ASP A 78 16.06 -16.81 -7.03
N VAL A 79 15.75 -15.60 -7.51
CA VAL A 79 15.07 -14.57 -6.71
C VAL A 79 13.70 -15.03 -6.20
N TRP A 80 13.00 -15.90 -6.93
CA TRP A 80 11.69 -16.42 -6.51
C TRP A 80 11.86 -17.35 -5.31
N GLU A 81 12.84 -18.26 -5.34
CA GLU A 81 13.16 -19.11 -4.19
C GLU A 81 13.49 -18.27 -2.95
N VAL A 82 14.28 -17.19 -3.10
CA VAL A 82 14.61 -16.28 -2.00
C VAL A 82 13.36 -15.61 -1.42
N ILE A 83 12.47 -15.07 -2.26
CA ILE A 83 11.23 -14.41 -1.82
C ILE A 83 10.31 -15.41 -1.11
N GLU A 84 10.14 -16.60 -1.68
CA GLU A 84 9.30 -17.66 -1.12
C GLU A 84 9.82 -18.18 0.21
N ALA A 85 11.15 -18.28 0.38
CA ALA A 85 11.75 -18.62 1.66
C ALA A 85 11.59 -17.47 2.68
N ALA A 86 11.83 -16.22 2.27
CA ALA A 86 11.77 -15.05 3.14
C ALA A 86 10.34 -14.78 3.66
N LYS A 87 9.31 -14.94 2.81
CA LYS A 87 7.90 -14.71 3.19
C LYS A 87 7.36 -15.68 4.24
N THR A 88 8.08 -16.75 4.56
CA THR A 88 7.73 -17.66 5.65
C THR A 88 7.91 -17.03 7.03
N LYS A 89 8.67 -15.93 7.14
CA LYS A 89 8.88 -15.25 8.42
C LYS A 89 7.65 -14.42 8.77
N PRO A 90 7.11 -14.54 10.00
CA PRO A 90 5.91 -13.81 10.39
C PRO A 90 6.16 -12.32 10.66
N PHE A 91 7.39 -11.84 10.52
CA PHE A 91 7.79 -10.46 10.74
C PHE A 91 9.04 -10.12 9.92
N GLY A 92 9.30 -8.82 9.74
CA GLY A 92 10.54 -8.30 9.13
C GLY A 92 10.61 -8.43 7.61
N TYR A 93 9.72 -9.18 6.97
CA TYR A 93 9.65 -9.28 5.51
C TYR A 93 8.20 -9.32 5.04
N MET A 94 7.86 -8.39 4.14
CA MET A 94 6.61 -8.39 3.39
C MET A 94 6.96 -8.72 1.94
N ALA A 95 6.34 -9.74 1.37
CA ALA A 95 6.67 -10.17 0.02
C ALA A 95 6.24 -9.12 -1.02
N PHE A 96 7.20 -8.74 -1.86
CA PHE A 96 6.98 -8.04 -3.11
C PHE A 96 7.58 -8.87 -4.23
N TYR A 97 7.03 -8.77 -5.43
CA TYR A 97 7.38 -9.66 -6.54
C TYR A 97 7.94 -8.86 -7.71
N PRO A 98 9.05 -9.32 -8.32
CA PRO A 98 9.63 -8.66 -9.47
C PRO A 98 8.70 -8.78 -10.69
N GLY A 99 8.75 -7.79 -11.56
CA GLY A 99 7.86 -7.70 -12.73
C GLY A 99 8.51 -6.95 -13.90
N PRO A 100 7.79 -6.76 -15.02
CA PRO A 100 8.30 -6.02 -16.18
C PRO A 100 8.47 -4.52 -15.94
N GLY A 101 8.01 -4.03 -14.79
CA GLY A 101 8.04 -2.62 -14.41
C GLY A 101 6.89 -2.29 -13.46
N LEU A 102 6.74 -1.01 -13.17
CA LEU A 102 5.74 -0.48 -12.24
C LEU A 102 4.66 0.27 -13.04
N GLY A 103 3.41 -0.17 -12.95
CA GLY A 103 2.29 0.36 -13.73
C GLY A 103 1.14 0.92 -12.88
N GLY A 104 0.07 1.37 -13.55
CA GLY A 104 -1.11 1.99 -12.91
C GLY A 104 -1.02 3.52 -12.86
N HIS A 105 -2.16 4.19 -12.60
CA HIS A 105 -2.27 5.64 -12.72
C HIS A 105 -1.64 6.43 -11.55
N CYS A 106 -1.61 5.85 -10.34
CA CYS A 106 -1.24 6.58 -9.12
C CYS A 106 0.26 6.51 -8.79
N ILE A 107 0.89 5.36 -8.99
CA ILE A 107 2.27 5.12 -8.53
C ILE A 107 3.35 5.84 -9.35
N PRO A 108 3.17 6.09 -10.66
CA PRO A 108 4.12 6.90 -11.42
C PRO A 108 4.09 8.39 -11.08
N ILE A 109 3.04 8.86 -10.40
CA ILE A 109 2.77 10.29 -10.13
C ILE A 109 2.97 10.63 -8.65
N ASP A 110 2.70 9.67 -7.75
CA ASP A 110 2.97 9.75 -6.32
C ASP A 110 4.31 9.05 -6.01
N PRO A 111 5.48 9.74 -6.10
CA PRO A 111 6.78 9.14 -5.84
C PRO A 111 6.96 8.73 -4.38
#